data_AF-A0A430BA02-F1
#
_entry.id   AF-A0A430BA02-F1
#
_cell.length_a   1.000
_cell.length_b   1.000
_cell.length_c   1.000
_cell.angle_alpha   90.00
_cell.angle_beta   90.00
_cell.angle_gamma   90.00
#
_symmetry.space_group_name_H-M   'P 1'
#
loop_
_entity.id
_entity.type
_entity.pdbx_description
1 polymer ?
#
loop_
_entity_poly.entity_id
_entity_poly.type
_entity_poly.pdbx_seq_one_letter_code
_entity_poly.pdbx_strand_id
1 'polypeptide(L)'
;MGGPIARSINPMTYRGLLMKSFKVALCVATLAAPSLAHAAVTPSLGGNTSDFLTLSNAGLEGGTVATLSGGQVYTADRPFADIPAGTVFGGDFLAAGPLAGQPATLTFTAPTSYLSFLWGSPDTWNRLILTTNQNSYTYTAMDLNFAVTNGNQAFSQYVQFATSGGELINSVTFTNVPATDAFEVANFSVAAVPEPATWAMMLVGFAMVGAASRYRRRNTSFTYA
;
A
#
# COMPACT_ATOMS: atom_id res chain seq x y z
N MET A 1 38.06 -73.20 -69.18
CA MET A 1 36.63 -72.80 -69.19
C MET A 1 36.25 -72.35 -67.79
N GLY A 2 35.60 -71.19 -67.65
CA GLY A 2 34.95 -70.74 -66.41
C GLY A 2 35.81 -69.89 -65.48
N GLY A 3 35.94 -68.59 -65.76
CA GLY A 3 36.37 -67.62 -64.75
C GLY A 3 35.21 -67.23 -63.81
N PRO A 4 35.51 -66.64 -62.65
CA PRO A 4 34.57 -65.75 -62.00
C PRO A 4 35.16 -64.38 -61.67
N ILE A 5 34.28 -63.40 -61.84
CA ILE A 5 34.43 -61.97 -61.66
C ILE A 5 34.35 -61.66 -60.16
N ALA A 6 35.43 -61.14 -59.55
CA ALA A 6 35.38 -60.61 -58.19
C ALA A 6 34.99 -59.12 -58.23
N ARG A 7 33.76 -58.84 -57.82
CA ARG A 7 33.17 -57.50 -57.77
C ARG A 7 33.45 -56.86 -56.41
N SER A 8 33.92 -55.62 -56.45
CA SER A 8 34.16 -54.67 -55.36
C SER A 8 33.06 -54.63 -54.29
N ILE A 9 33.46 -54.62 -53.00
CA ILE A 9 32.67 -54.08 -51.89
C ILE A 9 33.61 -53.32 -50.93
N ASN A 10 33.28 -52.06 -50.69
CA ASN A 10 34.04 -51.05 -49.93
C ASN A 10 34.24 -51.37 -48.43
N PRO A 11 35.25 -50.75 -47.79
CA PRO A 11 35.51 -50.88 -46.35
C PRO A 11 34.45 -50.15 -45.52
N MET A 12 33.69 -50.89 -44.70
CA MET A 12 32.84 -50.27 -43.67
C MET A 12 33.70 -49.77 -42.51
N THR A 13 33.76 -48.45 -42.41
CA THR A 13 34.34 -47.68 -41.32
C THR A 13 33.57 -47.98 -40.03
N TYR A 14 34.22 -48.58 -39.04
CA TYR A 14 33.69 -48.71 -37.67
C TYR A 14 33.70 -47.31 -37.03
N ARG A 15 32.61 -46.55 -37.18
CA ARG A 15 32.41 -45.29 -36.45
C ARG A 15 32.17 -45.62 -34.98
N GLY A 16 33.08 -45.15 -34.13
CA GLY A 16 33.06 -45.37 -32.69
C GLY A 16 31.75 -44.93 -32.04
N LEU A 17 31.16 -45.82 -31.25
CA LEU A 17 30.12 -45.47 -30.29
C LEU A 17 30.82 -44.86 -29.06
N LEU A 18 31.11 -43.57 -29.14
CA LEU A 18 31.56 -42.80 -27.99
C LEU A 18 30.35 -42.62 -27.05
N MET A 19 30.27 -43.45 -26.01
CA MET A 19 29.27 -43.32 -24.94
C MET A 19 29.50 -41.99 -24.21
N LYS A 20 28.80 -40.94 -24.62
CA LYS A 20 28.72 -39.67 -23.87
C LYS A 20 27.86 -39.92 -22.63
N SER A 21 28.52 -40.08 -21.49
CA SER A 21 27.91 -40.08 -20.17
C SER A 21 27.17 -38.77 -19.94
N PHE A 22 25.84 -38.83 -19.95
CA PHE A 22 24.96 -37.74 -19.53
C PHE A 22 25.14 -37.55 -18.01
N LYS A 23 25.91 -36.53 -17.62
CA LYS A 23 25.91 -36.06 -16.23
C LYS A 23 24.61 -35.32 -15.99
N VAL A 24 23.69 -35.93 -15.26
CA VAL A 24 22.52 -35.25 -14.70
C VAL A 24 23.02 -34.29 -13.62
N ALA A 25 23.03 -33.00 -13.91
CA ALA A 25 23.28 -31.98 -12.91
C ALA A 25 21.99 -31.78 -12.08
N LEU A 26 22.03 -32.20 -10.82
CA LEU A 26 20.98 -31.90 -9.86
C LEU A 26 21.12 -30.44 -9.43
N CYS A 27 20.34 -29.54 -10.04
CA CYS A 27 20.22 -28.17 -9.56
C CYS A 27 19.46 -28.19 -8.22
N VAL A 28 20.18 -28.10 -7.10
CA VAL A 28 19.59 -27.80 -5.81
C VAL A 28 19.24 -26.31 -5.81
N ALA A 29 18.00 -25.99 -6.15
CA ALA A 29 17.45 -24.67 -5.87
C ALA A 29 17.26 -24.56 -4.36
N THR A 30 18.20 -23.90 -3.68
CA THR A 30 18.00 -23.45 -2.30
C THR A 30 16.82 -22.49 -2.31
N LEU A 31 15.64 -22.97 -1.88
CA LEU A 31 14.51 -22.12 -1.53
C LEU A 31 14.95 -21.28 -0.34
N ALA A 32 15.42 -20.06 -0.59
CA ALA A 32 15.42 -19.04 0.44
C ALA A 32 13.96 -18.88 0.84
N ALA A 33 13.59 -19.36 2.03
CA ALA A 33 12.27 -19.12 2.58
C ALA A 33 12.10 -17.59 2.59
N PRO A 34 11.08 -17.02 1.92
CA PRO A 34 10.84 -15.59 2.05
C PRO A 34 10.64 -15.33 3.55
N SER A 35 11.45 -14.45 4.12
CA SER A 35 11.17 -13.91 5.44
C SER A 35 9.74 -13.40 5.41
N LEU A 36 8.86 -13.92 6.27
CA LEU A 36 7.53 -13.34 6.44
C LEU A 36 7.76 -11.89 6.83
N ALA A 37 7.46 -10.95 5.93
CA ALA A 37 7.46 -9.54 6.27
C ALA A 37 6.45 -9.39 7.41
N HIS A 38 6.92 -9.06 8.61
CA HIS A 38 6.03 -8.73 9.70
C HIS A 38 5.22 -7.51 9.28
N ALA A 39 3.91 -7.57 9.47
CA ALA A 39 3.07 -6.41 9.25
C ALA A 39 3.49 -5.30 10.21
N ALA A 40 3.63 -4.09 9.68
CA ALA A 40 4.08 -2.94 10.43
C ALA A 40 3.57 -1.65 9.81
N VAL A 41 3.26 -0.69 10.68
CA VAL A 41 3.11 0.73 10.35
C VAL A 41 4.46 1.42 10.49
N THR A 42 4.93 2.02 9.40
CA THR A 42 6.18 2.79 9.36
C THR A 42 5.83 4.28 9.31
N PRO A 43 5.95 5.02 10.43
CA PRO A 43 5.81 6.46 10.42
C PRO A 43 7.07 7.15 9.91
N SER A 44 6.92 8.29 9.24
CA SER A 44 8.03 9.21 8.97
C SER A 44 7.54 10.65 8.80
N LEU A 45 8.42 11.62 9.05
CA LEU A 45 8.19 13.00 8.62
C LEU A 45 8.27 13.10 7.09
N GLY A 46 7.62 14.13 6.54
CA GLY A 46 7.38 14.25 5.11
C GLY A 46 6.05 13.62 4.71
N GLY A 47 5.80 13.54 3.42
CA GLY A 47 4.50 13.08 2.93
C GLY A 47 4.31 13.33 1.45
N ASN A 48 3.18 12.84 0.95
CA ASN A 48 2.63 13.39 -0.27
C ASN A 48 2.32 14.87 -0.03
N THR A 49 2.78 15.72 -0.94
CA THR A 49 2.59 17.18 -0.91
C THR A 49 1.73 17.67 -2.06
N SER A 50 1.06 16.74 -2.76
CA SER A 50 0.11 16.96 -3.85
C SER A 50 -1.09 16.01 -3.74
N ASP A 51 -2.10 16.19 -4.59
CA ASP A 51 -3.28 15.32 -4.69
C ASP A 51 -4.05 15.16 -3.37
N PHE A 52 -4.26 16.29 -2.68
CA PHE A 52 -4.99 16.32 -1.42
C PHE A 52 -6.47 16.07 -1.61
N LEU A 53 -7.04 15.38 -0.64
CA LEU A 53 -8.47 15.12 -0.55
C LEU A 53 -9.19 16.34 0.01
N THR A 54 -10.38 16.60 -0.52
CA THR A 54 -11.30 17.60 0.01
C THR A 54 -11.69 17.22 1.43
N LEU A 55 -11.61 18.15 2.37
CA LEU A 55 -11.97 17.94 3.78
C LEU A 55 -13.27 18.68 4.10
N SER A 56 -14.17 18.02 4.83
CA SER A 56 -15.45 18.61 5.25
C SER A 56 -15.91 18.02 6.58
N ASN A 57 -16.98 18.57 7.16
CA ASN A 57 -17.61 17.98 8.36
C ASN A 57 -18.22 16.58 8.13
N ALA A 58 -18.37 16.14 6.87
CA ALA A 58 -18.71 14.75 6.56
C ALA A 58 -17.48 13.81 6.55
N GLY A 59 -16.27 14.38 6.48
CA GLY A 59 -14.99 13.69 6.37
C GLY A 59 -14.27 13.96 5.04
N LEU A 60 -13.45 13.02 4.60
CA LEU A 60 -12.64 13.11 3.39
C LEU A 60 -13.46 12.78 2.15
N GLU A 61 -13.36 13.63 1.13
CA GLU A 61 -14.17 13.58 -0.10
C GLU A 61 -15.67 13.48 0.20
N GLY A 62 -16.16 14.35 1.10
CA GLY A 62 -17.55 14.36 1.52
C GLY A 62 -18.00 13.09 2.25
N GLY A 63 -17.06 12.35 2.86
CA GLY A 63 -17.34 11.10 3.55
C GLY A 63 -17.17 9.84 2.69
N THR A 64 -16.89 9.99 1.38
CA THR A 64 -16.75 8.83 0.49
C THR A 64 -15.46 8.06 0.72
N VAL A 65 -14.36 8.74 1.06
CA VAL A 65 -13.08 8.11 1.40
C VAL A 65 -12.99 7.79 2.89
N ALA A 66 -13.39 8.73 3.75
CA ALA A 66 -13.46 8.53 5.19
C ALA A 66 -14.55 9.39 5.81
N THR A 67 -15.32 8.84 6.74
CA THR A 67 -16.32 9.59 7.51
C THR A 67 -15.69 10.22 8.75
N LEU A 68 -16.06 11.46 9.06
CA LEU A 68 -15.63 12.15 10.28
C LEU A 68 -16.67 11.99 11.40
N SER A 69 -16.19 11.69 12.61
CA SER A 69 -16.98 11.73 13.85
C SER A 69 -16.21 12.51 14.92
N GLY A 70 -16.88 13.45 15.59
CA GLY A 70 -16.22 14.41 16.48
C GLY A 70 -15.31 15.36 15.71
N GLY A 71 -14.63 16.26 16.42
CA GLY A 71 -13.91 17.38 15.78
C GLY A 71 -14.85 18.32 15.01
N GLN A 72 -14.25 19.36 14.42
CA GLN A 72 -14.91 20.27 13.49
C GLN A 72 -13.92 20.69 12.41
N VAL A 73 -14.41 20.84 11.19
CA VAL A 73 -13.66 21.41 10.07
C VAL A 73 -13.92 22.91 10.00
N TYR A 74 -12.85 23.69 9.99
CA TYR A 74 -12.88 25.15 9.89
C TYR A 74 -12.16 25.62 8.62
N THR A 75 -12.54 26.80 8.16
CA THR A 75 -11.99 27.44 6.94
C THR A 75 -11.23 28.74 7.27
N ALA A 76 -11.04 29.02 8.56
CA ALA A 76 -10.40 30.21 9.11
C ALA A 76 -10.06 29.98 10.58
N ASP A 77 -9.09 30.75 11.09
CA ASP A 77 -8.65 30.70 12.48
C ASP A 77 -9.80 30.91 13.48
N ARG A 78 -9.64 30.29 14.64
CA ARG A 78 -10.50 30.39 15.80
C ARG A 78 -9.64 30.76 17.01
N PRO A 79 -10.21 31.34 18.08
CA PRO A 79 -9.45 31.62 19.31
C PRO A 79 -8.83 30.40 20.01
N PHE A 80 -9.11 29.19 19.54
CA PHE A 80 -8.74 27.91 20.13
C PHE A 80 -8.27 26.87 19.10
N ALA A 81 -8.14 27.29 17.83
CA ALA A 81 -7.71 26.43 16.73
C ALA A 81 -7.20 27.29 15.57
N ASP A 82 -5.97 27.07 15.14
CA ASP A 82 -5.33 27.87 14.09
C ASP A 82 -5.17 27.05 12.80
N ILE A 83 -5.31 27.71 11.65
CA ILE A 83 -5.02 27.07 10.37
C ILE A 83 -3.54 26.65 10.34
N PRO A 84 -3.20 25.40 9.97
CA PRO A 84 -1.81 24.99 9.86
C PRO A 84 -1.00 25.94 8.96
N ALA A 85 0.19 26.32 9.40
CA ALA A 85 1.08 27.21 8.69
C ALA A 85 1.45 26.66 7.30
N GLY A 86 1.47 27.54 6.30
CA GLY A 86 1.79 27.21 4.92
C GLY A 86 0.53 27.05 4.05
N THR A 87 0.66 26.29 2.95
CA THR A 87 -0.45 26.10 2.00
C THR A 87 -1.39 25.01 2.50
N VAL A 88 -2.63 25.40 2.82
CA VAL A 88 -3.73 24.46 3.13
C VAL A 88 -4.67 24.34 1.93
N PHE A 89 -4.83 23.12 1.42
CA PHE A 89 -5.72 22.81 0.31
C PHE A 89 -7.18 23.05 0.70
N GLY A 90 -7.92 23.77 -0.14
CA GLY A 90 -9.29 24.21 0.16
C GLY A 90 -9.40 25.29 1.25
N GLY A 91 -8.31 25.57 1.99
CA GLY A 91 -8.35 26.38 3.21
C GLY A 91 -8.98 25.65 4.41
N ASP A 92 -9.28 24.37 4.26
CA ASP A 92 -10.00 23.56 5.25
C ASP A 92 -9.02 22.81 6.16
N PHE A 93 -9.22 22.90 7.47
CA PHE A 93 -8.48 22.12 8.46
C PHE A 93 -9.41 21.51 9.51
N LEU A 94 -9.05 20.32 9.98
CA LEU A 94 -9.74 19.63 11.05
C LEU A 94 -9.09 20.04 12.38
N ALA A 95 -9.91 20.51 13.31
CA ALA A 95 -9.54 20.79 14.68
C ALA A 95 -10.16 19.74 15.61
N ALA A 96 -9.34 19.16 16.48
CA ALA A 96 -9.78 18.21 17.52
C ALA A 96 -9.37 18.73 18.90
N GLY A 97 -10.34 19.22 19.67
CA GLY A 97 -10.06 19.85 20.97
C GLY A 97 -11.34 20.13 21.76
N PRO A 98 -11.23 20.60 23.01
CA PRO A 98 -12.38 20.74 23.90
C PRO A 98 -13.48 21.67 23.35
N LEU A 99 -13.10 22.68 22.56
CA LEU A 99 -14.02 23.63 21.91
C LEU A 99 -14.34 23.30 20.45
N ALA A 100 -13.63 22.34 19.84
CA ALA A 100 -13.84 21.88 18.48
C ALA A 100 -14.50 20.49 18.42
N GLY A 101 -14.80 19.87 19.56
CA GLY A 101 -15.19 18.46 19.64
C GLY A 101 -13.95 17.56 19.71
N GLN A 102 -13.90 16.68 20.71
CA GLN A 102 -12.78 15.78 20.92
C GLN A 102 -13.27 14.41 21.42
N PRO A 103 -12.69 13.30 20.92
CA PRO A 103 -11.69 13.25 19.85
C PRO A 103 -12.30 13.51 18.47
N ALA A 104 -11.46 13.75 17.46
CA ALA A 104 -11.87 13.72 16.06
C ALA A 104 -11.38 12.42 15.43
N THR A 105 -12.28 11.63 14.86
CA THR A 105 -11.95 10.34 14.25
C THR A 105 -12.35 10.33 12.79
N LEU A 106 -11.39 10.09 11.90
CA LEU A 106 -11.63 9.72 10.52
C LEU A 106 -11.64 8.19 10.41
N THR A 107 -12.76 7.64 9.97
CA THR A 107 -12.93 6.20 9.70
C THR A 107 -12.95 5.98 8.21
N PHE A 108 -11.99 5.23 7.67
CA PHE A 108 -11.90 4.96 6.24
C PHE A 108 -12.99 4.00 5.78
N THR A 109 -13.69 4.35 4.70
CA THR A 109 -14.75 3.51 4.11
C THR A 109 -14.16 2.21 3.55
N ALA A 110 -12.95 2.28 3.02
CA ALA A 110 -12.11 1.13 2.66
C ALA A 110 -10.74 1.27 3.35
N PRO A 111 -10.22 0.23 4.02
CA PRO A 111 -8.92 0.32 4.69
C PRO A 111 -7.79 0.72 3.73
N THR A 112 -6.92 1.62 4.17
CA THR A 112 -5.84 2.21 3.35
C THR A 112 -4.47 1.70 3.78
N SER A 113 -3.51 1.61 2.84
CA SER A 113 -2.11 1.25 3.16
C SER A 113 -1.21 2.46 3.37
N TYR A 114 -1.72 3.66 3.09
CA TYR A 114 -0.97 4.90 3.22
C TYR A 114 -1.89 6.03 3.69
N LEU A 115 -1.37 6.85 4.59
CA LEU A 115 -1.96 8.10 5.01
C LEU A 115 -0.85 9.14 5.16
N SER A 116 -1.07 10.34 4.65
CA SER A 116 -0.31 11.53 5.02
C SER A 116 -1.23 12.70 5.28
N PHE A 117 -0.77 13.63 6.13
CA PHE A 117 -1.44 14.88 6.41
C PHE A 117 -0.44 15.93 6.90
N LEU A 118 -0.82 17.19 6.80
CA LEU A 118 -0.11 18.32 7.39
C LEU A 118 -0.52 18.43 8.87
N TRP A 119 0.45 18.35 9.78
CA TRP A 119 0.23 18.57 11.22
C TRP A 119 0.59 20.02 11.57
N GLY A 120 -0.38 20.78 12.07
CA GLY A 120 -0.23 22.16 12.56
C GLY A 120 0.15 22.24 14.04
N SER A 121 0.96 23.23 14.40
CA SER A 121 1.33 23.51 15.80
C SER A 121 1.80 22.27 16.59
N PRO A 122 2.69 21.40 16.07
CA PRO A 122 3.00 20.15 16.78
C PRO A 122 3.48 20.41 18.21
N ASP A 123 2.94 19.64 19.15
CA ASP A 123 3.21 19.77 20.58
C ASP A 123 3.29 18.39 21.26
N THR A 124 3.46 18.39 22.58
CA THR A 124 3.57 17.17 23.39
C THR A 124 2.25 16.67 23.98
N TRP A 125 1.16 17.40 23.78
CA TRP A 125 -0.18 17.06 24.27
C TRP A 125 -1.02 16.37 23.17
N ASN A 126 -0.77 16.70 21.92
CA ASN A 126 -1.39 16.11 20.74
C ASN A 126 -0.92 14.66 20.55
N ARG A 127 -1.89 13.76 20.38
CA ARG A 127 -1.71 12.33 20.15
C ARG A 127 -2.51 11.91 18.92
N LEU A 128 -1.82 11.32 17.97
CA LEU A 128 -2.43 10.59 16.86
C LEU A 128 -2.59 9.13 17.28
N ILE A 129 -3.80 8.61 17.24
CA ILE A 129 -4.06 7.18 17.40
C ILE A 129 -4.41 6.61 16.04
N LEU A 130 -3.58 5.70 15.54
CA LEU A 130 -3.77 5.05 14.24
C LEU A 130 -4.18 3.59 14.49
N THR A 131 -5.39 3.25 14.09
CA THR A 131 -5.96 1.91 14.29
C THR A 131 -5.98 1.15 12.97
N THR A 132 -5.39 -0.03 12.97
CA THR A 132 -5.29 -0.91 11.81
C THR A 132 -6.19 -2.14 11.99
N ASN A 133 -6.17 -3.04 11.00
CA ASN A 133 -6.76 -4.38 11.10
C ASN A 133 -6.00 -5.33 12.05
N GLN A 134 -4.84 -4.93 12.58
CA GLN A 134 -4.01 -5.78 13.44
C GLN A 134 -3.73 -5.17 14.81
N ASN A 135 -3.57 -3.85 14.91
CA ASN A 135 -3.12 -3.19 16.12
C ASN A 135 -3.62 -1.74 16.21
N SER A 136 -3.30 -1.07 17.32
CA SER A 136 -3.48 0.37 17.47
C SER A 136 -2.16 0.99 17.92
N TYR A 137 -1.71 2.00 17.18
CA TYR A 137 -0.49 2.75 17.45
C TYR A 137 -0.87 4.12 17.99
N THR A 138 -0.07 4.65 18.91
CA THR A 138 -0.22 6.05 19.35
C THR A 138 1.09 6.78 19.15
N TYR A 139 1.01 7.94 18.51
CA TYR A 139 2.14 8.78 18.19
C TYR A 139 1.94 10.18 18.74
N THR A 140 2.96 10.69 19.42
CA THR A 140 3.15 12.12 19.71
C THR A 140 4.09 12.73 18.67
N ALA A 141 4.19 14.06 18.64
CA ALA A 141 5.19 14.72 17.81
C ALA A 141 6.63 14.29 18.15
N MET A 142 6.90 13.94 19.42
CA MET A 142 8.22 13.43 19.84
C MET A 142 8.51 12.03 19.29
N ASP A 143 7.52 11.12 19.32
CA ASP A 143 7.66 9.76 18.78
C ASP A 143 7.98 9.76 17.27
N LEU A 144 7.53 10.82 16.59
CA LEU A 144 7.69 11.04 15.15
C LEU A 144 8.91 11.90 14.81
N ASN A 145 9.72 12.28 15.80
CA ASN A 145 10.94 13.08 15.66
C ASN A 145 10.74 14.48 15.06
N PHE A 146 9.59 15.13 15.31
CA PHE A 146 9.40 16.53 14.92
C PHE A 146 10.49 17.42 15.53
N ALA A 147 11.01 18.35 14.72
CA ALA A 147 12.04 19.30 15.16
C ALA A 147 11.47 20.39 16.09
N VAL A 148 10.17 20.65 16.01
CA VAL A 148 9.44 21.65 16.80
C VAL A 148 8.23 20.96 17.42
N THR A 149 8.14 20.98 18.75
CA THR A 149 7.11 20.29 19.55
C THR A 149 6.55 21.17 20.68
N ASN A 150 6.56 22.48 20.48
CA ASN A 150 6.17 23.47 21.49
C ASN A 150 4.86 24.22 21.16
N GLY A 151 4.08 23.73 20.20
CA GLY A 151 2.82 24.39 19.80
C GLY A 151 3.03 25.68 19.00
N ASN A 152 4.20 25.89 18.38
CA ASN A 152 4.45 27.07 17.55
C ASN A 152 3.49 27.09 16.34
N GLN A 153 2.51 27.98 16.36
CA GLN A 153 1.50 28.17 15.31
C GLN A 153 2.11 28.57 13.95
N ALA A 154 3.34 29.09 13.92
CA ALA A 154 4.05 29.38 12.67
C ALA A 154 4.77 28.17 12.07
N PHE A 155 4.64 26.98 12.68
CA PHE A 155 5.26 25.74 12.22
C PHE A 155 4.21 24.68 11.89
N SER A 156 4.38 24.03 10.76
CA SER A 156 3.62 22.85 10.38
C SER A 156 4.50 21.93 9.56
N GLN A 157 4.27 20.63 9.66
CA GLN A 157 5.08 19.65 8.95
C GLN A 157 4.23 18.45 8.57
N TYR A 158 4.47 17.95 7.35
CA TYR A 158 3.83 16.72 6.90
C TYR A 158 4.36 15.52 7.69
N VAL A 159 3.45 14.62 7.98
CA VAL A 159 3.74 13.28 8.48
C VAL A 159 3.04 12.26 7.60
N GLN A 160 3.65 11.08 7.47
CA GLN A 160 3.10 9.97 6.72
C GLN A 160 3.22 8.65 7.48
N PHE A 161 2.33 7.73 7.15
CA PHE A 161 2.24 6.39 7.70
C PHE A 161 2.04 5.43 6.54
N ALA A 162 3.04 4.57 6.30
CA ALA A 162 2.96 3.51 5.31
C ALA A 162 2.84 2.16 6.01
N THR A 163 1.94 1.30 5.56
CA THR A 163 1.77 -0.04 6.11
C THR A 163 2.41 -1.10 5.21
N SER A 164 2.71 -2.26 5.79
CA SER A 164 3.29 -3.40 5.09
C SER A 164 2.74 -4.72 5.65
N GLY A 165 3.06 -5.85 5.02
CA GLY A 165 2.70 -7.18 5.52
C GLY A 165 1.19 -7.45 5.64
N GLY A 166 0.35 -6.74 4.86
CA GLY A 166 -1.10 -6.89 4.89
C GLY A 166 -1.81 -6.16 6.05
N GLU A 167 -1.07 -5.37 6.83
CA GLU A 167 -1.66 -4.41 7.75
C GLU A 167 -2.26 -3.23 6.97
N LEU A 168 -3.45 -2.78 7.35
CA LEU A 168 -4.20 -1.70 6.71
C LEU A 168 -4.81 -0.80 7.77
N ILE A 169 -4.79 0.51 7.52
CA ILE A 169 -5.32 1.54 8.39
C ILE A 169 -6.84 1.59 8.23
N ASN A 170 -7.56 1.38 9.32
CA ASN A 170 -9.03 1.46 9.37
C ASN A 170 -9.50 2.84 9.81
N SER A 171 -8.80 3.46 10.77
CA SER A 171 -9.13 4.79 11.25
C SER A 171 -7.92 5.51 11.82
N VAL A 172 -8.04 6.84 11.88
CA VAL A 172 -7.14 7.71 12.65
C VAL A 172 -7.94 8.62 13.55
N THR A 173 -7.46 8.78 14.78
CA THR A 173 -8.09 9.60 15.80
C THR A 173 -7.10 10.65 16.30
N PHE A 174 -7.51 11.90 16.24
CA PHE A 174 -6.79 13.07 16.72
C PHE A 174 -7.34 13.46 18.10
N THR A 175 -6.44 13.54 19.08
CA THR A 175 -6.79 13.89 20.46
C THR A 175 -5.67 14.66 21.12
N ASN A 176 -5.99 15.45 22.15
CA ASN A 176 -5.04 16.24 22.93
C ASN A 176 -5.21 15.94 24.43
N VAL A 177 -4.12 15.66 25.16
CA VAL A 177 -4.17 15.28 26.58
C VAL A 177 -3.13 16.05 27.39
N PRO A 178 -3.54 16.86 28.39
CA PRO A 178 -4.92 17.21 28.76
C PRO A 178 -5.58 18.09 27.70
N ALA A 179 -6.90 17.94 27.48
CA ALA A 179 -7.64 18.69 26.47
C ALA A 179 -7.63 20.21 26.75
N THR A 180 -6.68 20.94 26.18
CA THR A 180 -6.56 22.40 26.32
C THR A 180 -6.74 23.10 24.97
N ASP A 181 -5.86 22.82 24.03
CA ASP A 181 -5.86 23.40 22.69
C ASP A 181 -6.22 22.35 21.64
N ALA A 182 -6.63 22.81 20.46
CA ALA A 182 -6.99 21.89 19.38
C ALA A 182 -5.75 21.24 18.76
N PHE A 183 -5.87 19.96 18.43
CA PHE A 183 -5.00 19.33 17.46
C PHE A 183 -5.46 19.73 16.06
N GLU A 184 -4.67 20.51 15.32
CA GLU A 184 -4.98 20.93 13.96
C GLU A 184 -4.26 20.10 12.88
N VAL A 185 -5.03 19.61 11.91
CA VAL A 185 -4.52 18.81 10.78
C VAL A 185 -5.21 19.17 9.47
N ALA A 186 -4.48 19.12 8.36
CA ALA A 186 -4.99 19.44 7.03
C ALA A 186 -4.32 18.59 5.94
N ASN A 187 -4.67 18.85 4.68
CA ASN A 187 -3.96 18.31 3.50
C ASN A 187 -3.81 16.78 3.51
N PHE A 188 -4.93 16.09 3.71
CA PHE A 188 -4.97 14.64 3.75
C PHE A 188 -4.70 14.03 2.37
N SER A 189 -3.88 12.99 2.32
CA SER A 189 -3.68 12.13 1.15
C SER A 189 -3.66 10.67 1.60
N VAL A 190 -4.32 9.79 0.85
CA VAL A 190 -4.38 8.36 1.14
C VAL A 190 -4.15 7.54 -0.13
N ALA A 191 -3.58 6.34 0.02
CA ALA A 191 -3.52 5.38 -1.08
C ALA A 191 -4.44 4.20 -0.74
N ALA A 192 -5.61 4.19 -1.37
CA ALA A 192 -6.52 3.05 -1.26
C ALA A 192 -5.83 1.78 -1.79
N VAL A 193 -6.01 0.67 -1.08
CA VAL A 193 -5.55 -0.63 -1.58
C VAL A 193 -6.51 -1.08 -2.67
N PRO A 194 -6.01 -1.48 -3.86
CA PRO A 194 -6.87 -2.04 -4.90
C PRO A 194 -7.69 -3.19 -4.31
N GLU A 195 -9.02 -3.06 -4.38
CA GLU A 195 -9.92 -4.00 -3.72
C GLU A 195 -9.58 -5.45 -4.07
N PRO A 196 -9.63 -6.41 -3.13
CA PRO A 196 -9.46 -7.83 -3.43
C PRO A 196 -10.36 -8.32 -4.56
N ALA A 197 -11.53 -7.70 -4.75
CA ALA A 197 -12.42 -7.95 -5.88
C ALA A 197 -11.77 -7.64 -7.23
N THR A 198 -10.92 -6.61 -7.32
CA THR A 198 -10.17 -6.30 -8.55
C THR A 198 -9.21 -7.42 -8.89
N TRP A 199 -8.51 -7.97 -7.89
CA TRP A 199 -7.64 -9.13 -8.07
C TRP A 199 -8.43 -10.38 -8.46
N ALA A 200 -9.56 -10.62 -7.81
CA ALA A 200 -10.45 -11.72 -8.16
C ALA A 200 -10.98 -11.59 -9.59
N MET A 201 -11.37 -10.39 -10.02
CA MET A 201 -11.82 -10.11 -11.39
C MET A 201 -10.70 -10.30 -12.42
N MET A 202 -9.47 -9.90 -12.11
CA MET A 202 -8.32 -10.20 -12.97
C MET A 202 -8.08 -11.70 -13.07
N LEU A 203 -8.09 -12.43 -11.94
CA LEU A 203 -7.90 -13.87 -11.93
C LEU A 203 -9.02 -14.61 -12.66
N VAL A 204 -10.27 -14.19 -12.48
CA VAL A 204 -11.42 -14.70 -13.23
C VAL A 204 -11.26 -14.40 -14.73
N GLY A 205 -10.84 -13.18 -15.09
CA GLY A 205 -10.51 -12.82 -16.47
C GLY A 205 -9.44 -13.72 -17.07
N PHE A 206 -8.33 -13.95 -16.37
CA PHE A 206 -7.26 -14.85 -16.80
C PHE A 206 -7.72 -16.30 -16.89
N ALA A 207 -8.53 -16.77 -15.94
CA ALA A 207 -9.10 -18.11 -15.95
C ALA A 207 -10.02 -18.32 -17.16
N MET A 208 -10.87 -17.35 -17.49
CA MET A 208 -11.74 -17.41 -18.67
C MET A 208 -10.93 -17.45 -19.98
N VAL A 209 -9.90 -16.61 -20.12
CA VAL A 209 -9.02 -16.62 -21.30
C VAL A 209 -8.27 -17.96 -21.43
N GLY A 210 -7.76 -18.49 -20.33
CA GLY A 210 -7.09 -19.80 -20.30
C GLY A 210 -8.03 -20.94 -20.70
N ALA A 211 -9.26 -20.95 -20.17
CA ALA A 211 -10.28 -21.95 -20.48
C ALA A 211 -10.68 -21.91 -21.95
N ALA A 212 -10.94 -20.72 -22.51
CA ALA A 212 -11.29 -20.53 -23.92
C ALA A 212 -10.15 -21.01 -24.85
N SER A 213 -8.91 -20.70 -24.49
CA SER A 213 -7.71 -21.12 -25.23
C SER A 213 -7.56 -22.65 -25.27
N ARG A 214 -7.86 -23.33 -24.15
CA ARG A 214 -7.81 -24.79 -24.05
C ARG A 214 -8.95 -25.45 -24.82
N TYR A 215 -10.15 -24.86 -24.80
CA TYR A 215 -11.32 -25.37 -25.51
C TYR A 215 -11.07 -25.42 -27.03
N ARG A 216 -10.47 -24.38 -27.61
CA ARG A 216 -10.17 -24.29 -29.05
C ARG A 216 -9.21 -25.36 -29.58
N ARG A 217 -8.38 -25.99 -28.72
CA ARG A 217 -7.39 -27.00 -29.14
C ARG A 217 -7.95 -28.42 -29.23
N ARG A 218 -9.25 -28.65 -28.99
CA ARG A 218 -9.82 -30.00 -28.89
C ARG A 218 -10.27 -30.67 -30.21
N ASN A 219 -10.20 -30.02 -31.37
CA ASN A 219 -10.66 -30.63 -32.62
C ASN A 219 -9.62 -30.59 -33.75
N THR A 220 -8.86 -31.69 -33.89
CA THR A 220 -8.39 -32.19 -35.19
C THR A 220 -8.29 -33.71 -35.10
N SER A 221 -9.43 -34.39 -35.31
CA SER A 221 -9.45 -35.82 -35.61
C SER A 221 -9.28 -35.96 -37.12
N PHE A 222 -8.17 -36.55 -37.55
CA PHE A 222 -7.99 -36.98 -38.93
C PHE A 222 -8.55 -38.41 -39.04
N THR A 223 -9.64 -38.58 -39.78
CA THR A 223 -10.11 -39.90 -40.23
C THR A 223 -9.58 -40.12 -41.64
N TYR A 224 -8.72 -41.12 -41.82
CA TYR A 224 -8.24 -41.56 -43.14
C TYR A 224 -9.19 -42.64 -43.68
N ALA A 225 -9.53 -42.54 -44.98
CA ALA A 225 -10.36 -43.50 -45.71
C ALA A 225 -9.51 -44.42 -46.58
#